data_AF-A0A5S5CAT3-F1
#
_entry.id   AF-A0A5S5CAT3-F1
#
_cell.length_a   1.000
_cell.length_b   1.000
_cell.length_c   1.000
_cell.angle_alpha   90.00
_cell.angle_beta   90.00
_cell.angle_gamma   90.00
#
_symmetry.space_group_name_H-M   'P 1'
#
loop_
_entity.id
_entity.type
_entity.pdbx_description
1 polymer ?
#
loop_
_entity_poly.entity_id
_entity_poly.type
_entity_poly.pdbx_seq_one_letter_code
_entity_poly.pdbx_strand_id
1 'polypeptide(L)'
;MKIFVFLLAWFMSVVAMSSFSTLMGHIFDSEFREEIILSKLISGNSFNQKDHSVYSILGWFIHFLVGGLFLYVYAIIWEWNLANLPLWETIVFGSVIGFLGIIGWSITFKIYHDPPKINFKGYYIQLFFAHIVFSLVAMIVFQWLR
;
A
#
# COMPACT_ATOMS: atom_id res chain seq x y z
N MET A 1 -9.98 -20.84 -1.72
CA MET A 1 -9.16 -20.18 -0.67
C MET A 1 -10.01 -19.98 0.58
N LYS A 2 -9.53 -20.31 1.79
CA LYS A 2 -10.28 -20.05 3.04
C LYS A 2 -10.36 -18.54 3.26
N ILE A 3 -11.55 -18.00 3.53
CA ILE A 3 -11.75 -16.55 3.74
C ILE A 3 -10.84 -15.99 4.84
N PHE A 4 -10.59 -16.78 5.89
CA PHE A 4 -9.69 -16.42 6.97
C PHE A 4 -8.25 -16.17 6.49
N VAL A 5 -7.72 -17.03 5.62
CA VAL A 5 -6.36 -16.90 5.09
C VAL A 5 -6.23 -15.65 4.23
N PHE A 6 -7.26 -15.36 3.43
CA PHE A 6 -7.31 -14.13 2.63
C PHE A 6 -7.31 -12.87 3.51
N LEU A 7 -8.16 -12.82 4.54
CA LEU A 7 -8.23 -11.67 5.46
C LEU A 7 -6.91 -11.48 6.21
N LEU A 8 -6.26 -12.57 6.62
CA LEU A 8 -4.97 -12.50 7.29
C LEU A 8 -3.85 -12.05 6.34
N ALA A 9 -3.81 -12.58 5.11
CA ALA A 9 -2.86 -12.13 4.09
C ALA A 9 -3.05 -10.64 3.77
N TRP A 10 -4.31 -10.18 3.66
CA TRP A 10 -4.65 -8.78 3.44
C TRP A 10 -4.10 -7.89 4.55
N PHE A 11 -4.45 -8.22 5.79
CA PHE A 11 -4.02 -7.44 6.94
C PHE A 11 -2.49 -7.39 7.05
N MET A 12 -1.83 -8.56 7.00
CA MET A 12 -0.37 -8.65 7.14
C MET A 12 0.37 -7.94 6.02
N SER A 13 -0.10 -8.03 4.77
CA SER A 13 0.57 -7.41 3.62
C SER A 13 0.48 -5.89 3.67
N VAL A 14 -0.71 -5.35 4.00
CA VAL A 14 -0.90 -3.90 4.16
C VAL A 14 -0.04 -3.38 5.32
N VAL A 15 -0.10 -4.02 6.49
CA VAL A 15 0.71 -3.61 7.66
C VAL A 15 2.21 -3.67 7.36
N ALA A 16 2.68 -4.72 6.66
CA ALA A 16 4.09 -4.85 6.34
C ALA A 16 4.58 -3.75 5.38
N MET A 17 3.81 -3.42 4.33
CA MET A 17 4.19 -2.33 3.44
C MET A 17 4.13 -0.96 4.13
N SER A 18 3.12 -0.69 4.96
CA SER A 18 3.05 0.58 5.72
C SER A 18 4.19 0.70 6.74
N SER A 19 4.59 -0.42 7.35
CA SER A 19 5.75 -0.48 8.24
C SER A 19 7.05 -0.21 7.48
N PHE A 20 7.18 -0.75 6.27
CA PHE A 20 8.29 -0.43 5.37
C PHE A 20 8.33 1.06 5.02
N SER A 21 7.20 1.66 4.64
CA SER A 21 7.12 3.10 4.36
C SER A 21 7.48 3.95 5.58
N THR A 22 7.07 3.52 6.78
CA THR A 22 7.43 4.19 8.05
C THR A 22 8.93 4.12 8.31
N LEU A 23 9.54 2.93 8.17
CA LEU A 23 10.97 2.74 8.33
C LEU A 23 11.77 3.59 7.34
N MET A 24 11.38 3.58 6.07
CA MET A 24 12.00 4.40 5.04
C MET A 24 11.83 5.89 5.35
N GLY A 25 10.68 6.30 5.85
CA GLY A 25 10.46 7.68 6.26
C GLY A 25 11.39 8.13 7.38
N HIS A 26 11.67 7.27 8.36
CA HIS A 26 12.64 7.54 9.41
C HIS A 26 14.09 7.59 8.89
N ILE A 27 14.48 6.71 7.97
CA ILE A 27 15.84 6.67 7.42
C ILE A 27 16.14 7.91 6.57
N PHE A 28 15.17 8.38 5.80
CA PHE A 28 15.34 9.48 4.83
C PHE A 28 14.75 10.81 5.30
N ASP A 29 14.36 10.91 6.59
CA ASP A 29 13.72 12.08 7.20
C ASP A 29 12.63 12.70 6.30
N SER A 30 11.75 11.84 5.80
CA SER A 30 10.73 12.18 4.80
C SER A 30 9.41 11.49 5.13
N GLU A 31 8.27 12.16 4.91
CA GLU A 31 6.97 11.51 5.08
C GLU A 31 6.66 10.64 3.86
N PHE A 32 6.74 9.32 4.03
CA PHE A 32 6.44 8.35 2.97
C PHE A 32 5.20 7.50 3.25
N ARG A 33 4.60 7.62 4.43
CA ARG A 33 3.42 6.84 4.81
C ARG A 33 2.21 7.24 3.97
N GLU A 34 1.75 6.30 3.17
CA GLU A 34 0.67 6.47 2.21
C GLU A 34 -0.62 6.90 2.90
N GLU A 35 -0.96 6.27 4.03
CA GLU A 35 -2.16 6.55 4.80
C GLU A 35 -2.17 8.00 5.34
N ILE A 36 -1.01 8.52 5.76
CA ILE A 36 -0.90 9.87 6.32
C ILE A 36 -0.98 10.92 5.21
N ILE A 37 -0.33 10.66 4.08
CA ILE A 37 -0.42 11.55 2.91
C ILE A 37 -1.87 11.58 2.42
N LEU A 38 -2.55 10.43 2.41
CA LEU A 38 -3.94 10.35 2.00
C LEU A 38 -4.85 11.13 2.97
N SER A 39 -4.63 11.00 4.28
CA SER A 39 -5.32 11.82 5.28
C SER A 39 -5.15 13.32 5.04
N LYS A 40 -3.93 13.77 4.73
CA LYS A 40 -3.61 15.17 4.41
C LYS A 40 -4.33 15.65 3.13
N LEU A 41 -4.39 14.81 2.12
CA LEU A 41 -5.11 15.12 0.88
C LEU A 41 -6.62 15.24 1.13
N ILE A 42 -7.22 14.31 1.88
CA ILE A 42 -8.66 14.33 2.17
C ILE A 42 -9.03 15.53 3.03
N SER A 43 -8.19 15.89 3.99
CA SER A 43 -8.44 17.05 4.86
C SER A 43 -8.37 18.39 4.15
N GLY A 44 -7.60 18.50 3.05
CA GLY A 44 -7.33 19.77 2.37
C GLY A 44 -6.89 20.86 3.35
N ASN A 45 -7.50 22.05 3.24
CA ASN A 45 -7.24 23.21 4.11
C ASN A 45 -7.85 23.10 5.52
N SER A 46 -8.65 22.07 5.79
CA SER A 46 -9.36 21.88 7.07
C SER A 46 -8.54 21.10 8.09
N PHE A 47 -7.20 21.12 8.01
CA PHE A 47 -6.32 20.45 8.97
C PHE A 47 -6.29 21.19 10.33
N ASN A 48 -7.46 21.36 10.96
CA ASN A 48 -7.58 21.74 12.36
C ASN A 48 -7.36 20.50 13.23
N GLN A 49 -6.69 20.68 14.36
CA GLN A 49 -6.30 19.57 15.27
C GLN A 49 -7.49 18.71 15.74
N LYS A 50 -8.73 19.25 15.74
CA LYS A 50 -9.94 18.53 16.15
C LYS A 50 -10.41 17.46 15.15
N ASP A 51 -10.15 17.63 13.86
CA ASP A 51 -10.64 16.72 12.80
C ASP A 51 -9.57 15.69 12.37
N HIS A 52 -8.36 15.79 12.94
CA HIS A 52 -7.21 14.94 12.60
C HIS A 52 -7.50 13.44 12.76
N SER A 53 -8.32 13.05 13.75
CA SER A 53 -8.66 11.65 13.99
C SER A 53 -9.53 11.06 12.87
N VAL A 54 -10.51 11.82 12.37
CA VAL A 54 -11.43 11.36 11.31
C VAL A 54 -10.67 11.17 10.00
N TYR A 55 -9.87 12.16 9.60
CA TYR A 55 -9.09 12.06 8.36
C TYR A 55 -8.01 10.98 8.45
N SER A 56 -7.42 10.76 9.63
CA SER A 56 -6.50 9.63 9.87
C SER A 56 -7.19 8.28 9.66
N ILE A 57 -8.39 8.10 10.22
CA ILE A 57 -9.18 6.87 10.03
C ILE A 57 -9.53 6.68 8.55
N LEU A 58 -9.94 7.74 7.84
CA LEU A 58 -10.26 7.66 6.41
C LEU A 58 -9.04 7.32 5.56
N GLY A 59 -7.87 7.88 5.87
CA GLY A 59 -6.61 7.54 5.20
C GLY A 59 -6.28 6.05 5.33
N TRP A 60 -6.33 5.53 6.56
CA TRP A 60 -6.16 4.09 6.81
C TRP A 60 -7.22 3.25 6.10
N PHE A 61 -8.49 3.64 6.18
CA PHE A 61 -9.59 2.89 5.59
C PHE A 61 -9.41 2.74 4.07
N ILE A 62 -9.13 3.83 3.36
CA ILE A 62 -8.89 3.78 1.91
C ILE A 62 -7.62 2.99 1.59
N HIS A 63 -6.56 3.14 2.39
CA HIS A 63 -5.32 2.39 2.18
C HIS A 63 -5.54 0.87 2.27
N PHE A 64 -6.25 0.42 3.31
CA PHE A 64 -6.66 -0.97 3.46
C PHE A 64 -7.58 -1.42 2.32
N LEU A 65 -8.55 -0.59 1.90
CA LEU A 65 -9.47 -0.91 0.82
C LEU A 65 -8.73 -1.15 -0.51
N VAL A 66 -7.79 -0.26 -0.87
CA VAL A 66 -6.96 -0.39 -2.08
C VAL A 66 -6.03 -1.60 -1.98
N GLY A 67 -5.40 -1.81 -0.82
CA GLY A 67 -4.59 -3.01 -0.58
C GLY A 67 -5.40 -4.30 -0.72
N GLY A 68 -6.66 -4.30 -0.28
CA GLY A 68 -7.58 -5.43 -0.44
C GLY A 68 -7.90 -5.71 -1.90
N LEU A 69 -8.11 -4.66 -2.71
CA LEU A 69 -8.29 -4.78 -4.15
C LEU A 69 -7.06 -5.39 -4.83
N PHE A 70 -5.85 -4.93 -4.50
CA PHE A 70 -4.61 -5.50 -5.04
C PHE A 70 -4.42 -6.96 -4.63
N LEU A 71 -4.68 -7.31 -3.37
CA LEU A 71 -4.62 -8.71 -2.95
C LEU A 71 -5.70 -9.56 -3.62
N TYR A 72 -6.90 -9.03 -3.85
CA TYR A 72 -7.95 -9.75 -4.54
C TYR A 72 -7.54 -10.09 -5.98
N VAL A 73 -6.97 -9.13 -6.70
CA VAL A 73 -6.39 -9.38 -8.03
C VAL A 73 -5.28 -10.42 -7.97
N TYR A 74 -4.41 -10.36 -6.95
CA TYR A 74 -3.41 -11.40 -6.69
C TYR A 74 -4.04 -12.77 -6.37
N ALA A 75 -5.15 -12.84 -5.64
CA ALA A 75 -5.78 -14.12 -5.38
C ALA A 75 -6.38 -14.73 -6.66
N ILE A 76 -6.96 -13.92 -7.55
CA ILE A 76 -7.57 -14.38 -8.80
C ILE A 76 -6.51 -14.89 -9.78
N ILE A 77 -5.45 -14.10 -10.05
CA ILE A 77 -4.43 -14.47 -11.05
C ILE A 77 -3.81 -15.82 -10.71
N TRP A 78 -3.68 -16.14 -9.42
CA TRP A 78 -3.05 -17.37 -8.96
C TRP A 78 -4.02 -18.40 -8.37
N GLU A 79 -5.34 -18.21 -8.48
CA GLU A 79 -6.36 -19.07 -7.84
C GLU A 79 -6.15 -20.58 -8.13
N TRP A 80 -5.57 -20.90 -9.29
CA TRP A 80 -5.34 -22.25 -9.77
C TRP A 80 -3.95 -22.81 -9.38
N ASN A 81 -3.03 -21.96 -8.89
CA ASN A 81 -1.64 -22.33 -8.63
C ASN A 81 -1.02 -21.67 -7.37
N LEU A 82 -1.85 -21.23 -6.40
CA LEU A 82 -1.40 -20.68 -5.11
C LEU A 82 -0.42 -21.61 -4.34
N ALA A 83 -0.35 -22.90 -4.70
CA ALA A 83 0.55 -23.90 -4.16
C ALA A 83 2.03 -23.60 -4.36
N ASN A 84 2.36 -23.10 -5.55
CA ASN A 84 3.72 -23.04 -6.09
C ASN A 84 3.94 -21.66 -6.68
N LEU A 85 3.52 -20.61 -5.95
CA LEU A 85 3.81 -19.23 -6.31
C LEU A 85 5.32 -19.05 -6.43
N PRO A 86 5.87 -18.91 -7.64
CA PRO A 86 7.30 -18.77 -7.78
C PRO A 86 7.67 -17.33 -7.40
N LEU A 87 8.74 -17.20 -6.63
CA LEU A 87 9.21 -15.91 -6.10
C LEU A 87 9.31 -14.81 -7.17
N TRP A 88 9.73 -15.17 -8.39
CA TRP A 88 9.88 -14.23 -9.48
C TRP A 88 8.53 -13.66 -9.95
N GLU A 89 7.46 -14.46 -10.02
CA GLU A 89 6.11 -13.98 -10.40
C GLU A 89 5.56 -13.02 -9.33
N THR A 90 5.81 -13.32 -8.05
CA THR A 90 5.42 -12.44 -6.94
C THR A 90 6.14 -11.10 -7.03
N ILE A 91 7.45 -11.09 -7.27
CA ILE A 91 8.22 -9.85 -7.46
C ILE A 91 7.72 -9.07 -8.68
N VAL A 92 7.44 -9.75 -9.80
CA VAL A 92 6.87 -9.12 -10.99
C VAL A 92 5.52 -8.48 -10.68
N PHE A 93 4.64 -9.18 -9.97
CA PHE A 93 3.36 -8.63 -9.54
C PHE A 93 3.53 -7.39 -8.67
N GLY A 94 4.34 -7.47 -7.61
CA GLY A 94 4.62 -6.34 -6.73
C GLY A 94 5.19 -5.15 -7.50
N SER A 95 6.04 -5.41 -8.49
CA SER A 95 6.60 -4.38 -9.37
C SER A 95 5.52 -3.71 -10.23
N VAL A 96 4.63 -4.50 -10.87
CA VAL A 96 3.52 -3.99 -11.68
C VAL A 96 2.57 -3.14 -10.85
N ILE A 97 2.16 -3.64 -9.68
CA ILE A 97 1.30 -2.87 -8.77
C ILE A 97 2.04 -1.64 -8.24
N GLY A 98 3.34 -1.72 -7.96
CA GLY A 98 4.17 -0.57 -7.58
C GLY A 98 4.15 0.53 -8.64
N PHE A 99 4.29 0.19 -9.93
CA PHE A 99 4.15 1.13 -11.03
C PHE A 99 2.73 1.71 -11.14
N LEU A 100 1.69 0.88 -11.01
CA LEU A 100 0.31 1.35 -10.98
C LEU A 100 0.05 2.30 -9.80
N GLY A 101 0.64 2.01 -8.64
CA GLY A 101 0.63 2.87 -7.47
C GLY A 101 1.26 4.23 -7.75
N ILE A 102 2.46 4.26 -8.36
CA ILE A 102 3.13 5.50 -8.77
C ILE A 102 2.24 6.32 -9.72
N ILE A 103 1.64 5.67 -10.72
CA ILE A 103 0.73 6.33 -11.67
C ILE A 103 -0.49 6.89 -10.93
N GLY A 104 -1.12 6.09 -10.07
CA GLY A 104 -2.27 6.50 -9.27
C GLY A 104 -1.96 7.72 -8.40
N TRP A 105 -0.86 7.68 -7.65
CA TRP A 105 -0.42 8.82 -6.84
C TRP A 105 -0.03 10.04 -7.66
N SER A 106 0.61 9.85 -8.81
CA SER A 106 0.94 10.94 -9.74
C SER A 106 -0.31 11.65 -10.26
N ILE A 107 -1.38 10.89 -10.54
CA ILE A 107 -2.68 11.46 -10.93
C ILE A 107 -3.31 12.18 -9.74
N THR A 108 -3.36 11.55 -8.56
CA THR A 108 -3.92 12.15 -7.34
C THR A 108 -3.29 13.49 -7.01
N PHE A 109 -1.94 13.58 -7.01
CA PHE A 109 -1.25 14.84 -6.71
C PHE A 109 -1.48 15.94 -7.76
N LYS A 110 -1.80 15.58 -9.01
CA LYS A 110 -2.15 16.56 -10.05
C LYS A 110 -3.58 17.07 -9.95
N ILE A 111 -4.49 16.26 -9.42
CA ILE A 111 -5.91 16.63 -9.27
C ILE A 111 -6.10 17.61 -8.11
N TYR A 112 -5.33 17.45 -7.03
CA TYR A 112 -5.42 18.34 -5.87
C TYR A 112 -4.71 19.68 -6.13
N HIS A 113 -5.39 20.79 -5.82
CA HIS A 113 -4.89 22.16 -6.06
C HIS A 113 -3.68 22.54 -5.19
N ASP A 114 -3.61 22.01 -3.96
CA ASP A 114 -2.49 22.21 -3.03
C ASP A 114 -2.07 20.87 -2.42
N PRO A 115 -1.32 20.04 -3.16
CA PRO A 115 -0.87 18.75 -2.66
C PRO A 115 0.18 18.95 -1.55
N PRO A 116 0.27 18.03 -0.58
CA PRO A 116 1.24 18.14 0.50
C PRO A 116 2.67 18.21 -0.06
N LYS A 117 3.48 19.12 0.49
CA LYS A 117 4.89 19.25 0.13
C LYS A 117 5.68 18.07 0.69
N ILE A 118 5.97 17.10 -0.17
CA ILE A 118 6.73 15.89 0.16
C ILE A 118 7.90 15.70 -0.80
N ASN A 119 8.84 14.83 -0.42
CA ASN A 119 9.89 14.36 -1.31
C ASN A 119 9.31 13.38 -2.35
N PHE A 120 8.72 13.89 -3.44
CA PHE A 120 8.05 13.07 -4.47
C PHE A 120 8.95 11.99 -5.07
N LYS A 121 10.22 12.30 -5.33
CA LYS A 121 11.17 11.33 -5.90
C LYS A 121 11.41 10.17 -4.94
N GLY A 122 11.71 10.47 -3.67
CA GLY A 122 11.88 9.46 -2.63
C GLY A 122 10.59 8.66 -2.42
N TYR A 123 9.46 9.34 -2.43
CA TYR A 123 8.14 8.75 -2.28
C TYR A 123 7.84 7.72 -3.39
N TYR A 124 8.08 8.04 -4.66
CA TYR A 124 7.84 7.08 -5.75
C TYR A 124 8.81 5.89 -5.73
N ILE A 125 10.08 6.13 -5.38
CA ILE A 125 11.07 5.05 -5.28
C ILE A 125 10.68 4.08 -4.16
N GLN A 126 10.39 4.59 -2.96
CA GLN A 126 10.02 3.72 -1.84
C GLN A 126 8.69 3.00 -2.12
N LEU A 127 7.71 3.69 -2.72
CA LEU A 127 6.39 3.14 -3.04
C LEU A 127 6.48 1.91 -3.93
N PHE A 128 7.41 1.91 -4.89
CA PHE A 128 7.70 0.74 -5.73
C PHE A 128 8.14 -0.47 -4.88
N PHE A 129 9.11 -0.27 -3.99
CA PHE A 129 9.60 -1.33 -3.11
C PHE A 129 8.58 -1.76 -2.05
N ALA A 130 7.75 -0.84 -1.55
CA ALA A 130 6.67 -1.13 -0.61
C ALA A 130 5.68 -2.16 -1.21
N HIS A 131 5.35 -2.04 -2.50
CA HIS A 131 4.47 -3.00 -3.19
C HIS A 131 5.15 -4.35 -3.47
N ILE A 132 6.48 -4.39 -3.60
CA ILE A 132 7.22 -5.66 -3.62
C ILE A 132 7.10 -6.33 -2.25
N VAL A 133 7.34 -5.60 -1.15
CA VAL A 133 7.16 -6.11 0.23
C VAL A 133 5.74 -6.63 0.45
N PHE A 134 4.73 -5.87 0.02
CA PHE A 134 3.32 -6.28 0.06
C PHE A 134 3.11 -7.64 -0.59
N SER A 135 3.57 -7.81 -1.83
CA SER A 135 3.38 -9.06 -2.60
C SER A 135 4.12 -10.25 -1.98
N LEU A 136 5.34 -10.03 -1.46
CA LEU A 136 6.14 -11.07 -0.81
C LEU A 136 5.47 -11.56 0.47
N VAL A 137 4.94 -10.65 1.29
CA VAL A 137 4.22 -11.02 2.52
C VAL A 137 2.94 -11.77 2.19
N ALA A 138 2.18 -11.35 1.17
CA ALA A 138 1.01 -12.09 0.69
C ALA A 138 1.37 -13.52 0.29
N MET A 139 2.43 -13.69 -0.51
CA MET A 139 2.94 -15.01 -0.92
C MET A 139 3.29 -15.88 0.29
N ILE A 140 4.05 -15.35 1.25
CA ILE A 140 4.45 -16.08 2.46
C ILE A 140 3.21 -16.56 3.22
N VAL A 141 2.24 -15.68 3.47
CA VAL A 141 1.02 -16.03 4.21
C VAL A 141 0.21 -17.11 3.47
N PHE A 142 0.06 -17.00 2.15
CA PHE A 142 -0.66 -18.01 1.36
C PHE A 142 0.04 -19.37 1.33
N GLN A 143 1.38 -19.39 1.28
CA GLN A 143 2.15 -20.63 1.31
C GLN A 143 2.12 -21.30 2.68
N TRP A 144 2.19 -20.52 3.77
CA TRP A 144 2.31 -21.04 5.13
C TRP A 144 0.98 -21.50 5.74
N LEU A 145 -0.15 -20.87 5.40
CA LEU A 145 -1.45 -21.09 6.06
C LEU A 145 -2.45 -21.88 5.22
N ARG A 146 -1.96 -22.79 4.38
CA ARG A 146 -2.79 -23.67 3.58
C ARG A 146 -3.65 -24.61 4.44
#